data_AF-A0AAD9QMD6-F1
#
_entry.id   AF-A0AAD9QMD6-F1
#
_cell.length_a   1.000
_cell.length_b   1.000
_cell.length_c   1.000
_cell.angle_alpha   90.00
_cell.angle_beta   90.00
_cell.angle_gamma   90.00
#
_symmetry.space_group_name_H-M   'P 1'
#
loop_
_entity.id
_entity.type
_entity.pdbx_description
1 polymer ?
#
loop_
_entity_poly.entity_id
_entity_poly.type
_entity_poly.pdbx_seq_one_letter_code
_entity_poly.pdbx_strand_id
1 'polypeptide(L)'
;NSKNLRQVREKLKDLSPTGDSEKELKDKLQKLQKKKAPKNVDTLSQAGFTRTIINAPKKNQEDNLSEDEKAEKSKHSLMERVAHQTIIMQYMLELAKSLDTTPRATIHSFFVKMKRAKTEFKEYMEAFDDELRSFLERVKERAQARIEKAMKEAEQEEREKRLGPGGLDPVEVFESLPPDLQKCFEEKDIPMLQEVLGRMPEEEARTYLKKCVDSGLWIPNAQDAQAQAEEAEPESEHYEAVGEEAK
;
A
#
# COMPACT_ATOMS: atom_id res chain seq x y z
N ASN A 1 36.62 -37.08 42.48
CA ASN A 1 35.89 -38.27 41.98
C ASN A 1 34.97 -37.94 40.78
N SER A 2 35.40 -37.07 39.85
CA SER A 2 34.62 -36.58 38.68
C SER A 2 34.23 -37.69 37.68
N LYS A 3 34.95 -38.81 37.68
CA LYS A 3 34.62 -40.01 36.90
C LYS A 3 33.28 -40.66 37.32
N ASN A 4 32.88 -40.53 38.58
CA ASN A 4 31.62 -41.10 39.08
C ASN A 4 30.38 -40.31 38.66
N LEU A 5 30.45 -38.97 38.54
CA LEU A 5 29.31 -38.17 38.10
C LEU A 5 28.95 -38.38 36.62
N ARG A 6 29.94 -38.66 35.76
CA ARG A 6 29.68 -39.07 34.37
C ARG A 6 29.03 -40.45 34.30
N GLN A 7 29.54 -41.43 35.04
CA GLN A 7 28.95 -42.77 35.08
C GLN A 7 27.52 -42.77 35.64
N VAL A 8 27.21 -41.91 36.61
CA VAL A 8 25.85 -41.77 37.15
C VAL A 8 24.91 -41.14 36.11
N ARG A 9 25.36 -40.13 35.37
CA ARG A 9 24.56 -39.49 34.31
C ARG A 9 24.34 -40.40 33.10
N GLU A 10 25.29 -41.27 32.80
CA GLU A 10 25.17 -42.30 31.76
C GLU A 10 24.19 -43.41 32.19
N LYS A 11 24.32 -43.94 33.41
CA LYS A 11 23.38 -44.92 33.96
C LYS A 11 21.96 -44.39 34.16
N LEU A 12 21.77 -43.08 34.38
CA LEU A 12 20.44 -42.47 34.45
C LEU A 12 19.74 -42.40 33.08
N LYS A 13 20.52 -42.43 31.98
CA LYS A 13 20.01 -42.48 30.61
C LYS A 13 19.52 -43.88 30.22
N ASP A 14 20.12 -44.91 30.80
CA ASP A 14 19.74 -46.31 30.57
C ASP A 14 18.56 -46.78 31.46
N LEU A 15 18.15 -45.97 32.46
CA LEU A 15 17.00 -46.20 33.35
C LEU A 15 15.75 -45.40 32.98
N SER A 16 15.79 -44.57 31.92
CA SER A 16 14.56 -44.11 31.26
C SER A 16 14.12 -45.17 30.26
N PRO A 17 12.92 -45.78 30.40
CA PRO A 17 12.44 -46.74 29.40
C PRO A 17 12.47 -46.08 28.03
N THR A 18 13.25 -46.68 27.13
CA THR A 18 13.47 -46.21 25.76
C THR A 18 12.13 -46.03 25.07
N GLY A 19 11.87 -44.83 24.55
CA GLY A 19 10.59 -44.44 23.93
C GLY A 19 10.13 -45.35 22.79
N ASP A 20 11.01 -46.21 22.29
CA ASP A 20 10.71 -47.24 21.30
C ASP A 20 9.78 -48.33 21.84
N SER A 21 9.93 -48.73 23.10
CA SER A 21 9.08 -49.76 23.72
C SER A 21 7.66 -49.27 24.01
N GLU A 22 7.51 -47.99 24.39
CA GLU A 22 6.20 -47.35 24.59
C GLU A 22 5.46 -47.12 23.26
N LYS A 23 6.21 -46.73 22.21
CA LYS A 23 5.68 -46.67 20.83
C LYS A 23 5.20 -48.03 20.36
N GLU A 24 5.97 -49.09 20.58
CA GLU A 24 5.61 -50.42 20.11
C GLU A 24 4.38 -50.98 20.83
N LEU A 25 4.24 -50.71 22.13
CA LEU A 25 3.04 -51.05 22.91
C LEU A 25 1.81 -50.26 22.44
N LYS A 26 1.94 -48.95 22.16
CA LYS A 26 0.86 -48.12 21.58
C LYS A 26 0.46 -48.61 20.19
N ASP A 27 1.43 -48.96 19.35
CA ASP A 27 1.20 -49.43 17.98
C ASP A 27 0.52 -50.82 17.97
N LYS A 28 0.92 -51.71 18.90
CA LYS A 28 0.26 -53.00 19.12
C LYS A 28 -1.17 -52.84 19.66
N LEU A 29 -1.40 -51.92 20.60
CA LEU A 29 -2.73 -51.61 21.13
C LEU A 29 -3.65 -51.05 20.04
N GLN A 30 -3.15 -50.14 19.20
CA GLN A 30 -3.89 -49.56 18.09
C GLN A 30 -4.21 -50.61 17.00
N LYS A 31 -3.26 -51.52 16.71
CA LYS A 31 -3.51 -52.65 15.78
C LYS A 31 -4.55 -53.63 16.33
N LEU A 32 -4.55 -53.91 17.62
CA LEU A 32 -5.57 -54.76 18.25
C LEU A 32 -6.95 -54.09 18.25
N GLN A 33 -7.03 -52.78 18.48
CA GLN A 33 -8.28 -52.02 18.35
C GLN A 33 -8.81 -52.03 16.91
N LYS A 34 -7.95 -51.80 15.91
CA LYS A 34 -8.32 -51.87 14.48
C LYS A 34 -8.78 -53.28 14.06
N LYS A 35 -8.19 -54.34 14.63
CA LYS A 35 -8.61 -55.74 14.37
C LYS A 35 -9.90 -56.16 15.07
N LYS A 36 -10.32 -55.45 16.13
CA LYS A 36 -11.56 -55.74 16.89
C LYS A 36 -12.77 -54.92 16.42
N ALA A 37 -12.61 -53.99 15.48
CA ALA A 37 -13.73 -53.23 14.93
C ALA A 37 -14.57 -54.13 13.99
N PRO A 38 -15.91 -54.15 14.12
CA PRO A 38 -16.77 -54.98 13.29
C PRO A 38 -16.67 -54.54 11.83
N LYS A 39 -16.38 -55.47 10.93
CA LYS A 39 -16.24 -55.21 9.48
C LYS A 39 -17.58 -54.74 8.92
N ASN A 40 -17.69 -53.45 8.61
CA ASN A 40 -18.83 -52.86 7.91
C ASN A 40 -18.42 -52.44 6.48
N VAL A 41 -19.41 -52.05 5.68
CA VAL A 41 -19.25 -51.72 4.24
C VAL A 41 -18.22 -50.58 4.03
N ASP A 42 -18.11 -49.65 4.98
CA ASP A 42 -17.11 -48.56 4.97
C ASP A 42 -15.67 -49.02 5.30
N THR A 43 -15.47 -50.24 5.82
CA THR A 43 -14.12 -50.83 6.01
C THR A 43 -13.68 -51.77 4.89
N LEU A 44 -14.60 -52.20 4.02
CA LEU A 44 -14.35 -53.16 2.95
C LEU A 44 -14.49 -52.59 1.53
N SER A 45 -14.89 -51.33 1.37
CA SER A 45 -14.96 -50.67 0.07
C SER A 45 -14.20 -49.34 0.08
N GLN A 46 -13.24 -49.20 -0.82
CA GLN A 46 -12.72 -47.89 -1.22
C GLN A 46 -13.51 -47.45 -2.44
N ALA A 47 -14.01 -46.21 -2.45
CA ALA A 47 -14.76 -45.70 -3.60
C ALA A 47 -13.85 -45.70 -4.84
N GLY A 48 -14.13 -46.62 -5.77
CA GLY A 48 -13.55 -46.64 -7.10
C GLY A 48 -13.95 -45.37 -7.84
N PHE A 49 -12.96 -44.70 -8.41
CA PHE A 49 -13.02 -43.47 -9.21
C PHE A 49 -14.41 -43.12 -9.79
N THR A 50 -15.08 -42.15 -9.16
CA THR A 50 -16.23 -41.43 -9.74
C THR A 50 -15.82 -39.98 -10.02
N ARG A 51 -15.29 -39.73 -11.23
CA ARG A 51 -15.02 -38.36 -11.68
C ARG A 51 -16.30 -37.74 -12.24
N THR A 52 -17.12 -37.19 -11.36
CA THR A 52 -18.21 -36.29 -11.77
C THR A 52 -17.62 -34.90 -11.97
N ILE A 53 -17.47 -34.46 -13.22
CA ILE A 53 -17.15 -33.07 -13.53
C ILE A 53 -18.45 -32.28 -13.37
N ILE A 54 -18.69 -31.79 -12.15
CA ILE A 54 -19.68 -30.74 -11.92
C ILE A 54 -19.00 -29.45 -12.38
N ASN A 55 -19.59 -28.78 -13.38
CA ASN A 55 -19.13 -27.47 -13.83
C ASN A 55 -19.28 -26.49 -12.67
N ALA A 56 -18.22 -26.36 -11.85
CA ALA A 56 -18.17 -25.32 -10.84
C ALA A 56 -18.37 -23.99 -11.57
N PRO A 57 -19.30 -23.13 -11.12
CA PRO A 57 -19.40 -21.80 -11.71
C PRO A 57 -18.02 -21.17 -11.64
N LYS A 58 -17.55 -20.60 -12.76
CA LYS A 58 -16.31 -19.81 -12.75
C LYS A 58 -16.45 -18.84 -11.58
N LYS A 59 -15.59 -18.95 -10.58
CA LYS A 59 -15.54 -17.99 -9.48
C LYS A 59 -15.26 -16.65 -10.16
N ASN A 60 -16.27 -15.79 -10.28
CA ASN A 60 -16.09 -14.49 -10.90
C ASN A 60 -15.02 -13.78 -10.08
N GLN A 61 -13.90 -13.40 -10.71
CA GLN A 61 -12.83 -12.66 -10.04
C GLN A 61 -13.34 -11.36 -9.39
N GLU A 62 -14.53 -10.89 -9.80
CA GLU A 62 -15.21 -9.72 -9.26
C GLU A 62 -15.60 -9.84 -7.79
N ASP A 63 -15.77 -11.05 -7.24
CA ASP A 63 -16.22 -11.24 -5.86
C ASP A 63 -15.10 -11.12 -4.81
N ASN A 64 -13.82 -11.01 -5.22
CA ASN A 64 -12.68 -10.90 -4.28
C ASN A 64 -12.00 -9.52 -4.29
N LEU A 65 -12.58 -8.52 -4.96
CA LEU A 65 -12.06 -7.16 -4.95
C LEU A 65 -12.50 -6.43 -3.67
N SER A 66 -11.57 -5.70 -3.04
CA SER A 66 -11.88 -4.79 -1.94
C SER A 66 -12.93 -3.76 -2.39
N GLU A 67 -13.74 -3.23 -1.48
CA GLU A 67 -14.75 -2.21 -1.81
C GLU A 67 -14.13 -1.00 -2.51
N ASP A 68 -12.92 -0.62 -2.11
CA ASP A 68 -12.13 0.44 -2.73
C ASP A 68 -11.74 0.12 -4.18
N GLU A 69 -11.30 -1.11 -4.46
CA GLU A 69 -10.92 -1.53 -5.82
C GLU A 69 -12.12 -1.61 -6.75
N LYS A 70 -13.29 -2.03 -6.22
CA LYS A 70 -14.55 -2.03 -6.98
C LYS A 70 -14.99 -0.61 -7.31
N ALA A 71 -14.87 0.32 -6.36
CA ALA A 71 -15.22 1.72 -6.57
C ALA A 71 -14.34 2.38 -7.64
N GLU A 72 -13.02 2.19 -7.58
CA GLU A 72 -12.10 2.74 -8.58
C GLU A 72 -12.33 2.13 -9.96
N LYS A 73 -12.53 0.81 -10.05
CA LYS A 73 -12.86 0.15 -11.33
C LYS A 73 -14.17 0.65 -11.93
N SER A 74 -15.17 0.91 -11.10
CA SER A 74 -16.46 1.49 -11.54
C SER A 74 -16.28 2.90 -12.10
N LYS A 75 -15.50 3.76 -11.43
CA LYS A 75 -15.16 5.11 -11.91
C LYS A 75 -14.38 5.06 -13.23
N HIS A 76 -13.42 4.15 -13.37
CA HIS A 76 -12.66 3.97 -14.61
C HIS A 76 -13.56 3.51 -15.77
N SER A 77 -14.46 2.56 -15.54
CA SER A 77 -15.44 2.10 -16.55
C SER A 77 -16.37 3.24 -16.99
N LEU A 78 -16.83 4.04 -16.03
CA LEU A 78 -17.66 5.22 -16.33
C LEU A 78 -16.87 6.27 -17.13
N MET A 79 -15.61 6.51 -16.76
CA MET A 79 -14.71 7.42 -17.48
C MET A 79 -14.54 6.99 -18.94
N GLU A 80 -14.29 5.71 -19.21
CA GLU A 80 -14.18 5.18 -20.58
C GLU A 80 -15.45 5.40 -21.39
N ARG A 81 -16.61 5.13 -20.78
CA ARG A 81 -17.91 5.37 -21.43
C ARG A 81 -18.12 6.84 -21.77
N VAL A 82 -17.83 7.74 -20.83
CA VAL A 82 -17.98 9.20 -21.03
C VAL A 82 -16.98 9.71 -22.06
N ALA A 83 -15.73 9.23 -22.04
CA ALA A 83 -14.71 9.55 -23.03
C ALA A 83 -15.14 9.15 -24.45
N HIS A 84 -15.64 7.94 -24.63
CA HIS A 84 -16.15 7.48 -25.91
C HIS A 84 -17.29 8.37 -26.45
N GLN A 85 -18.25 8.74 -25.59
CA GLN A 85 -19.31 9.68 -25.99
C GLN A 85 -18.76 11.09 -26.30
N THR A 86 -17.75 11.53 -25.57
CA THR A 86 -17.10 12.83 -25.78
C THR A 86 -16.43 12.90 -27.15
N ILE A 87 -15.73 11.84 -27.57
CA ILE A 87 -15.14 11.75 -28.91
C ILE A 87 -16.23 11.70 -29.99
N ILE A 88 -17.31 10.93 -29.79
CA ILE A 88 -18.47 10.96 -30.70
C ILE A 88 -19.00 12.37 -30.91
N MET A 89 -19.16 13.15 -29.83
CA MET A 89 -19.60 14.54 -29.92
C MET A 89 -18.61 15.40 -30.70
N GLN A 90 -17.30 15.24 -30.49
CA GLN A 90 -16.26 15.97 -31.23
C GLN A 90 -16.32 15.69 -32.74
N TYR A 91 -16.44 14.43 -33.14
CA TYR A 91 -16.58 14.06 -34.55
C TYR A 91 -17.87 14.59 -35.18
N MET A 92 -18.99 14.63 -34.43
CA MET A 92 -20.22 15.24 -34.94
C MET A 92 -20.05 16.74 -35.19
N LEU A 93 -19.32 17.45 -34.31
CA LEU A 93 -18.98 18.86 -34.49
C LEU A 93 -18.03 19.06 -35.67
N GLU A 94 -17.07 18.18 -35.88
CA GLU A 94 -16.16 18.22 -37.02
C GLU A 94 -16.87 17.94 -38.36
N LEU A 95 -17.77 16.95 -38.36
CA LEU A 95 -18.62 16.68 -39.52
C LEU A 95 -19.52 17.88 -39.86
N ALA A 96 -20.03 18.57 -38.84
CA ALA A 96 -20.82 19.79 -39.04
C ALA A 96 -20.00 20.91 -39.69
N LYS A 97 -18.74 21.09 -39.24
CA LYS A 97 -17.81 22.06 -39.83
C LYS A 97 -17.47 21.72 -41.29
N SER A 98 -17.20 20.45 -41.59
CA SER A 98 -16.84 20.04 -42.96
C SER A 98 -18.00 20.13 -43.95
N LEU A 99 -19.24 19.96 -43.48
CA LEU A 99 -20.45 20.06 -44.31
C LEU A 99 -21.09 21.45 -44.30
N ASP A 100 -20.47 22.42 -43.62
CA ASP A 100 -21.01 23.78 -43.41
C ASP A 100 -22.49 23.78 -42.97
N THR A 101 -22.79 22.97 -41.97
CA THR A 101 -24.16 22.82 -41.45
C THR A 101 -24.19 22.80 -39.93
N THR A 102 -25.40 22.82 -39.36
CA THR A 102 -25.55 22.80 -37.91
C THR A 102 -25.26 21.40 -37.36
N PRO A 103 -24.60 21.26 -36.19
CA PRO A 103 -24.33 19.95 -35.58
C PRO A 103 -25.58 19.11 -35.34
N ARG A 104 -26.73 19.74 -35.10
CA ARG A 104 -28.01 19.04 -34.94
C ARG A 104 -28.46 18.36 -36.23
N ALA A 105 -28.20 18.97 -37.39
CA ALA A 105 -28.54 18.41 -38.69
C ALA A 105 -27.62 17.24 -39.08
N THR A 106 -26.39 17.18 -38.55
CA THR A 106 -25.46 16.10 -38.89
C THR A 106 -25.68 14.81 -38.11
N ILE A 107 -26.39 14.82 -36.97
CA ILE A 107 -26.55 13.68 -36.05
C ILE A 107 -26.94 12.40 -36.80
N HIS A 108 -28.03 12.44 -37.57
CA HIS A 108 -28.51 11.24 -38.26
C HIS A 108 -27.47 10.72 -39.27
N SER A 109 -26.94 11.62 -40.11
CA SER A 109 -25.94 11.28 -41.13
C SER A 109 -24.65 10.73 -40.52
N PHE A 110 -24.25 11.23 -39.35
CA PHE A 110 -23.08 10.78 -38.61
C PHE A 110 -23.25 9.32 -38.17
N PHE A 111 -24.37 8.98 -37.50
CA PHE A 111 -24.56 7.61 -37.01
C PHE A 111 -24.76 6.58 -38.14
N VAL A 112 -25.34 7.00 -39.27
CA VAL A 112 -25.40 6.16 -40.48
C VAL A 112 -23.98 5.87 -40.99
N LYS A 113 -23.13 6.90 -41.13
CA LYS A 113 -21.72 6.74 -41.53
C LYS A 113 -20.92 5.93 -40.53
N MET A 114 -21.10 6.17 -39.23
CA MET A 114 -20.42 5.45 -38.15
C MET A 114 -20.77 3.96 -38.16
N LYS A 115 -22.06 3.60 -38.32
CA LYS A 115 -22.48 2.20 -38.42
C LYS A 115 -21.85 1.51 -39.63
N ARG A 116 -21.82 2.20 -40.78
CA ARG A 116 -21.18 1.72 -42.00
C ARG A 116 -19.67 1.54 -41.82
N ALA A 117 -19.01 2.50 -41.17
CA ALA A 117 -17.58 2.42 -40.88
C ALA A 117 -17.21 1.22 -40.02
N LYS A 118 -18.07 0.81 -39.07
CA LYS A 118 -17.80 -0.37 -38.23
C LYS A 118 -17.66 -1.66 -39.02
N THR A 119 -18.33 -1.76 -40.17
CA THR A 119 -18.36 -2.96 -40.99
C THR A 119 -17.50 -2.85 -42.24
N GLU A 120 -17.41 -1.65 -42.83
CA GLU A 120 -16.83 -1.46 -44.16
C GLU A 120 -15.49 -0.71 -44.15
N PHE A 121 -15.16 0.04 -43.09
CA PHE A 121 -13.98 0.91 -43.05
C PHE A 121 -13.20 0.75 -41.74
N LYS A 122 -12.39 -0.32 -41.66
CA LYS A 122 -11.59 -0.65 -40.47
C LYS A 122 -10.64 0.48 -40.07
N GLU A 123 -9.97 1.11 -41.04
CA GLU A 123 -9.01 2.20 -40.82
C GLU A 123 -9.65 3.41 -40.11
N TYR A 124 -10.91 3.72 -40.44
CA TYR A 124 -11.66 4.79 -39.77
C TYR A 124 -11.90 4.46 -38.29
N MET A 125 -12.22 3.21 -37.97
CA MET A 125 -12.42 2.77 -36.59
C MET A 125 -11.10 2.69 -35.82
N GLU A 126 -10.01 2.29 -36.47
CA GLU A 126 -8.67 2.30 -35.87
C GLU A 126 -8.25 3.72 -35.48
N ALA A 127 -8.46 4.71 -36.37
CA ALA A 127 -8.22 6.11 -36.05
C ALA A 127 -9.09 6.62 -34.90
N PHE A 128 -10.39 6.28 -34.89
CA PHE A 128 -11.29 6.62 -33.79
C PHE A 128 -10.81 6.02 -32.45
N ASP A 129 -10.39 4.75 -32.46
CA ASP A 129 -9.88 4.07 -31.27
C ASP A 129 -8.54 4.64 -30.80
N ASP A 130 -7.65 5.05 -31.71
CA ASP A 130 -6.39 5.75 -31.39
C ASP A 130 -6.65 7.11 -30.75
N GLU A 131 -7.62 7.86 -31.25
CA GLU A 131 -8.01 9.14 -30.66
C GLU A 131 -8.67 8.96 -29.29
N LEU A 132 -9.50 7.92 -29.13
CA LEU A 132 -10.09 7.58 -27.84
C LEU A 132 -9.01 7.20 -26.82
N ARG A 133 -8.05 6.36 -27.19
CA ARG A 133 -6.89 6.03 -26.34
C ARG A 133 -6.12 7.29 -25.95
N SER A 134 -5.80 8.13 -26.93
CA SER A 134 -5.07 9.38 -26.70
C SER A 134 -5.84 10.34 -25.79
N PHE A 135 -7.17 10.39 -25.91
CA PHE A 135 -8.01 11.20 -25.03
C PHE A 135 -8.05 10.65 -23.61
N LEU A 136 -8.15 9.33 -23.44
CA LEU A 136 -8.12 8.69 -22.12
C LEU A 136 -6.79 8.95 -21.41
N GLU A 137 -5.66 8.85 -22.10
CA GLU A 137 -4.36 9.17 -21.52
C GLU A 137 -4.29 10.63 -21.06
N ARG A 138 -4.75 11.60 -21.87
CA ARG A 138 -4.82 13.00 -21.44
C ARG A 138 -5.74 13.23 -20.23
N VAL A 139 -6.84 12.47 -20.12
CA VAL A 139 -7.73 12.56 -18.96
C VAL A 139 -7.03 12.03 -17.71
N LYS A 140 -6.33 10.90 -17.81
CA LYS A 140 -5.53 10.34 -16.71
C LYS A 140 -4.41 11.28 -16.29
N GLU A 141 -3.64 11.81 -17.23
CA GLU A 141 -2.56 12.77 -16.96
C GLU A 141 -3.08 14.01 -16.22
N ARG A 142 -4.23 14.55 -16.64
CA ARG A 142 -4.85 15.69 -15.94
C ARG A 142 -5.35 15.32 -14.55
N ALA A 143 -5.91 14.12 -14.36
CA ALA A 143 -6.32 13.65 -13.06
C ALA A 143 -5.10 13.50 -12.13
N GLN A 144 -4.03 12.87 -12.61
CA GLN A 144 -2.78 12.70 -11.88
C GLN A 144 -2.14 14.04 -11.51
N ALA A 145 -2.06 14.98 -12.45
CA ALA A 145 -1.53 16.32 -12.18
C ALA A 145 -2.33 17.08 -11.12
N ARG A 146 -3.66 16.87 -11.06
CA ARG A 146 -4.52 17.47 -10.01
C ARG A 146 -4.27 16.82 -8.65
N ILE A 147 -4.12 15.50 -8.61
CA ILE A 147 -3.81 14.76 -7.38
C ILE A 147 -2.42 15.14 -6.87
N GLU A 148 -1.40 15.13 -7.72
CA GLU A 148 -0.03 15.51 -7.37
C GLU A 148 0.05 16.94 -6.84
N LYS A 149 -0.65 17.88 -7.50
CA LYS A 149 -0.74 19.25 -7.01
C LYS A 149 -1.36 19.33 -5.62
N ALA A 150 -2.48 18.63 -5.39
CA ALA A 150 -3.15 18.61 -4.09
C ALA A 150 -2.30 17.94 -3.00
N MET A 151 -1.60 16.85 -3.33
CA MET A 151 -0.67 16.19 -2.40
C MET A 151 0.50 17.09 -2.04
N LYS A 152 1.08 17.80 -3.02
CA LYS A 152 2.17 18.74 -2.76
C LYS A 152 1.74 19.92 -1.92
N GLU A 153 0.55 20.46 -2.15
CA GLU A 153 -0.02 21.54 -1.33
C GLU A 153 -0.26 21.06 0.12
N ALA A 154 -0.76 19.83 0.30
CA ALA A 154 -0.95 19.23 1.62
C ALA A 154 0.40 18.97 2.33
N GLU A 155 1.40 18.44 1.63
CA GLU A 155 2.75 18.24 2.17
C GLU A 155 3.40 19.57 2.58
N GLN A 156 3.19 20.63 1.81
CA GLN A 156 3.67 21.97 2.14
C GLN A 156 3.00 22.51 3.40
N GLU A 157 1.69 22.33 3.55
CA GLU A 157 0.96 22.74 4.75
C GLU A 157 1.45 21.97 6.00
N GLU A 158 1.67 20.66 5.89
CA GLU A 158 2.28 19.87 6.96
C GLU A 158 3.73 20.31 7.23
N ARG A 159 4.49 20.64 6.18
CA ARG A 159 5.84 21.16 6.29
C ARG A 159 5.87 22.49 7.02
N GLU A 160 4.91 23.38 6.76
CA GLU A 160 4.77 24.66 7.47
C GLU A 160 4.43 24.45 8.95
N LYS A 161 3.55 23.50 9.26
CA LYS A 161 3.20 23.15 10.66
C LYS A 161 4.36 22.57 11.46
N ARG A 162 5.33 21.90 10.80
CA ARG A 162 6.52 21.32 11.46
C ARG A 162 7.75 22.23 11.48
N LEU A 163 7.69 23.45 10.92
CA LEU A 163 8.83 24.36 10.95
C LEU A 163 9.15 24.78 12.38
N GLY A 164 10.45 24.78 12.72
CA GLY A 164 10.94 25.29 13.98
C GLY A 164 10.89 26.83 14.09
N PRO A 165 11.30 27.40 15.22
CA PRO A 165 11.19 28.83 15.53
C PRO A 165 11.92 29.77 14.54
N GLY A 166 12.89 29.26 13.80
CA GLY A 166 13.62 29.97 12.73
C GLY A 166 13.14 29.64 11.31
N GLY A 167 12.01 28.97 11.15
CA GLY A 167 11.44 28.62 9.83
C GLY A 167 12.21 27.50 9.10
N LEU A 168 13.05 26.76 9.83
CA LEU A 168 13.76 25.59 9.30
C LEU A 168 13.03 24.31 9.71
N ASP A 169 13.01 23.34 8.80
CA ASP A 169 12.44 22.01 9.05
C ASP A 169 13.45 21.17 9.85
N PRO A 170 13.08 20.63 11.03
CA PRO A 170 13.94 19.77 11.82
C PRO A 170 14.50 18.57 11.03
N VAL A 171 13.70 17.98 10.14
CA VAL A 171 14.08 16.79 9.37
C VAL A 171 15.13 17.16 8.31
N GLU A 172 14.90 18.23 7.55
CA GLU A 172 15.86 18.69 6.53
C GLU A 172 17.18 19.13 7.15
N VAL A 173 17.12 19.82 8.31
CA VAL A 173 18.33 20.21 9.03
C VAL A 173 19.08 18.96 9.47
N PHE A 174 18.41 17.98 10.09
CA PHE A 174 19.04 16.72 10.51
C PHE A 174 19.72 15.99 9.35
N GLU A 175 19.06 15.83 8.20
CA GLU A 175 19.65 15.18 7.01
C GLU A 175 20.84 15.95 6.43
N SER A 176 20.87 17.27 6.58
CA SER A 176 21.97 18.13 6.12
C SER A 176 23.19 18.14 7.05
N LEU A 177 23.06 17.64 8.29
CA LEU A 177 24.15 17.64 9.26
C LEU A 177 25.23 16.59 8.91
N PRO A 178 26.50 16.82 9.30
CA PRO A 178 27.54 15.81 9.25
C PRO A 178 27.14 14.52 9.99
N PRO A 179 27.57 13.33 9.52
CA PRO A 179 27.20 12.04 10.14
C PRO A 179 27.55 11.95 11.62
N ASP A 180 28.64 12.59 12.04
CA ASP A 180 29.06 12.61 13.44
C ASP A 180 28.08 13.43 14.31
N LEU A 181 27.54 14.52 13.79
CA LEU A 181 26.49 15.31 14.46
C LEU A 181 25.14 14.62 14.43
N GLN A 182 24.77 13.95 13.32
CA GLN A 182 23.55 13.14 13.23
C GLN A 182 23.52 12.08 14.33
N LYS A 183 24.61 11.33 14.51
CA LYS A 183 24.74 10.32 15.57
C LYS A 183 24.57 10.91 16.97
N CYS A 184 25.10 12.11 17.22
CA CYS A 184 24.92 12.77 18.52
C CYS A 184 23.44 13.03 18.83
N PHE A 185 22.63 13.39 17.83
CA PHE A 185 21.18 13.59 17.98
C PHE A 185 20.40 12.27 18.04
N GLU A 186 20.82 11.23 17.29
CA GLU A 186 20.24 9.89 17.37
C GLU A 186 20.44 9.24 18.74
N GLU A 187 21.65 9.34 19.28
CA GLU A 187 22.03 8.78 20.58
C GLU A 187 21.61 9.70 21.75
N LYS A 188 21.16 10.93 21.46
CA LYS A 188 20.82 11.98 22.43
C LYS A 188 21.96 12.27 23.41
N ASP A 189 23.20 12.20 22.92
CA ASP A 189 24.41 12.36 23.73
C ASP A 189 24.96 13.79 23.62
N ILE A 190 24.60 14.62 24.62
CA ILE A 190 25.05 16.01 24.74
C ILE A 190 26.58 16.11 24.94
N PRO A 191 27.23 15.29 25.79
CA PRO A 191 28.70 15.24 25.86
C PRO A 191 29.38 14.97 24.53
N MET A 192 28.89 14.00 23.76
CA MET A 192 29.44 13.65 22.45
C MET A 192 29.26 14.80 21.45
N LEU A 193 28.12 15.50 21.50
CA LEU A 193 27.87 16.69 20.69
C LEU A 193 28.90 17.80 20.98
N GLN A 194 29.19 18.06 22.26
CA GLN A 194 30.19 19.06 22.66
C GLN A 194 31.60 18.69 22.19
N GLU A 195 31.96 17.40 22.23
CA GLU A 195 33.25 16.92 21.75
C GLU A 195 33.38 17.08 20.23
N VAL A 196 32.36 16.71 19.46
CA VAL A 196 32.35 16.85 18.01
C VAL A 196 32.41 18.32 17.60
N LEU A 197 31.65 19.20 18.27
CA LEU A 197 31.70 20.64 18.05
C LEU A 197 33.06 21.26 18.42
N GLY A 198 33.74 20.72 19.43
CA GLY A 198 35.09 21.17 19.83
C GLY A 198 36.21 20.73 18.88
N ARG A 199 35.99 19.70 18.07
CA ARG A 199 36.96 19.20 17.08
C ARG A 199 36.92 19.97 15.76
N MET A 200 35.81 20.64 15.45
CA MET A 200 35.61 21.38 14.20
C MET A 200 35.91 22.89 14.36
N PRO A 201 36.09 23.64 13.25
CA PRO A 201 36.28 25.08 13.32
C PRO A 201 35.09 25.79 13.99
N GLU A 202 35.38 26.78 14.83
CA GLU A 202 34.36 27.48 15.61
C GLU A 202 33.28 28.15 14.74
N GLU A 203 33.64 28.61 13.54
CA GLU A 203 32.72 29.19 12.55
C GLU A 203 31.70 28.16 12.03
N GLU A 204 32.14 26.93 11.75
CA GLU A 204 31.28 25.84 11.29
C GLU A 204 30.38 25.34 12.41
N ALA A 205 30.96 25.15 13.61
CA ALA A 205 30.22 24.75 14.81
C ALA A 205 29.06 25.72 15.09
N ARG A 206 29.34 27.03 15.09
CA ARG A 206 28.31 28.07 15.28
C ARG A 206 27.23 28.02 14.20
N THR A 207 27.63 27.75 12.95
CA THR A 207 26.68 27.66 11.83
C THR A 207 25.73 26.48 11.98
N TYR A 208 26.23 25.29 12.30
CA TYR A 208 25.39 24.11 12.54
C TYR A 208 24.53 24.29 13.80
N LEU A 209 25.11 24.81 14.87
CA LEU A 209 24.39 25.04 16.12
C LEU A 209 23.23 26.01 15.94
N LYS A 210 23.44 27.12 15.21
CA LYS A 210 22.40 28.07 14.88
C LYS A 210 21.27 27.40 14.09
N LYS A 211 21.60 26.58 13.09
CA LYS A 211 20.59 25.83 12.32
C LYS A 211 19.79 24.86 13.19
N CYS A 212 20.43 24.17 14.14
CA CYS A 212 19.74 23.26 15.06
C CYS A 212 18.81 23.99 16.02
N VAL A 213 19.15 25.21 16.46
CA VAL A 213 18.24 26.05 17.26
C VAL A 213 17.09 26.58 16.42
N ASP A 214 17.40 27.11 15.23
CA ASP A 214 16.42 27.67 14.30
C ASP A 214 15.43 26.60 13.80
N SER A 215 15.83 25.32 13.71
CA SER A 215 14.93 24.21 13.39
C SER A 215 14.23 23.59 14.60
N GLY A 216 14.54 24.00 15.82
CA GLY A 216 14.00 23.40 17.05
C GLY A 216 14.58 22.01 17.38
N LEU A 217 15.60 21.54 16.65
CA LEU A 217 16.30 20.28 16.91
C LEU A 217 17.12 20.33 18.21
N TRP A 218 17.56 21.52 18.62
CA TRP A 218 18.33 21.73 19.85
C TRP A 218 17.87 22.98 20.61
N ILE A 219 17.67 22.85 21.91
CA ILE A 219 17.25 23.94 22.79
C ILE A 219 18.41 24.27 23.76
N PRO A 220 19.00 25.48 23.68
CA PRO A 220 20.18 25.84 24.48
C PRO A 220 19.96 25.89 26.01
N ASN A 221 18.72 26.08 26.48
CA ASN A 221 18.37 26.14 27.91
C ASN A 221 17.21 25.21 28.27
N ALA A 222 17.30 24.60 29.46
CA ALA A 222 16.26 23.72 29.99
C ALA A 222 14.93 24.45 30.34
N GLN A 223 14.97 25.76 30.61
CA GLN A 223 13.77 26.57 30.87
C GLN A 223 13.01 26.89 29.57
N ASP A 224 13.73 27.17 28.49
CA ASP A 224 13.14 27.37 27.16
C ASP A 224 12.56 26.05 26.59
N ALA A 225 13.13 24.91 27.01
CA ALA A 225 12.63 23.58 26.68
C ALA A 225 11.28 23.24 27.34
N GLN A 226 10.97 23.83 28.50
CA GLN A 226 9.67 23.65 29.16
C GLN A 226 8.58 24.52 28.53
N ALA A 227 8.91 25.74 28.10
CA ALA A 227 7.97 26.65 27.45
C ALA A 227 7.54 26.16 26.05
N GLN A 228 8.47 25.60 25.26
CA GLN A 228 8.13 25.02 23.94
C GLN A 228 7.40 23.68 24.02
N ALA A 229 7.57 22.92 25.12
CA ALA A 229 6.83 21.69 25.34
C ALA A 229 5.33 21.93 25.67
N GLU A 230 4.99 23.08 26.25
CA GLU A 230 3.59 23.48 26.50
C GLU A 230 2.89 24.01 25.24
N GLU A 231 3.62 24.56 24.26
CA GLU A 231 3.07 25.02 22.97
C GLU A 231 2.93 23.90 21.91
N ALA A 232 3.56 22.74 22.13
CA ALA A 232 3.64 21.63 21.18
C ALA A 232 2.60 20.50 21.40
N GLU A 233 1.51 20.74 22.14
CA GLU A 233 0.34 19.83 22.13
C GLU A 233 -0.55 20.15 20.92
N PRO A 234 -0.52 19.37 19.83
CA PRO A 234 -1.67 19.32 18.95
C PRO A 234 -2.80 18.62 19.70
N GLU A 235 -3.94 19.30 19.85
CA GLU A 235 -5.21 18.62 20.07
C GLU A 235 -5.32 17.50 19.02
N SER A 236 -5.12 16.26 19.47
CA SER A 236 -5.41 15.08 18.65
C SER A 236 -6.92 15.01 18.48
N GLU A 237 -7.44 15.70 17.46
CA GLU A 237 -8.83 15.61 17.06
C GLU A 237 -9.14 14.18 16.60
N HIS A 238 -9.82 13.51 17.53
CA HIS A 238 -10.73 12.39 17.37
C HIS A 238 -11.20 12.10 15.94
N TYR A 239 -10.77 10.96 15.38
CA TYR A 239 -11.42 10.37 14.22
C TYR A 239 -12.78 9.81 14.66
N GLU A 240 -13.85 10.60 14.51
CA GLU A 240 -15.20 10.05 14.51
C GLU A 240 -15.40 9.20 13.25
N ALA A 241 -15.54 7.89 13.46
CA ALA A 241 -16.02 6.98 12.46
C ALA A 241 -17.43 7.40 12.02
N VAL A 242 -17.58 7.85 10.77
CA VAL A 242 -18.90 8.06 10.19
C VAL A 242 -19.51 6.69 9.92
N GLY A 243 -20.38 6.27 10.84
CA GLY A 243 -21.23 5.11 10.71
C GLY A 243 -22.23 5.26 9.56
N GLU A 244 -22.33 4.20 8.77
CA GLU A 244 -23.58 3.50 8.47
C GLU A 244 -24.88 4.26 8.82
N GLU A 245 -25.55 4.83 7.82
CA GLU A 245 -27.00 4.99 7.85
C GLU A 245 -27.64 4.39 6.61
N ALA A 246 -28.26 3.23 6.84
CA ALA A 246 -29.28 2.66 6.00
C ALA A 246 -30.53 3.57 5.95
N LYS A 247 -31.09 3.75 4.75
CA LYS A 247 -32.53 3.82 4.49
C LYS A 247 -32.84 3.59 3.03
#